data_AF-A0A3B9SJ19-F1
#
_entry.id   AF-A0A3B9SJ19-F1
#
_cell.length_a   1.000
_cell.length_b   1.000
_cell.length_c   1.000
_cell.angle_alpha   90.00
_cell.angle_beta   90.00
_cell.angle_gamma   90.00
#
_symmetry.space_group_name_H-M   'P 1'
#
loop_
_entity.id
_entity.type
_entity.pdbx_description
1 polymer ?
#
loop_
_entity_poly.entity_id
_entity_poly.type
_entity_poly.pdbx_seq_one_letter_code
_entity_poly.pdbx_strand_id
1 'polypeptide(L)'
;MAFNGAGVFVIDSTGQPVVSATTISSSVFNAFTADVATGLSTCITKDGQQTVTANIPFGGFKLTGVGAATARTDAATLASIQDGTGVYVATVGGTADVITLTPSPAITAYTAGQTFRFLSSGANTTNVTVNISALGAKDITKNGTTALAAGDIPSGMMVGITYDGTQFILIGTATLNSAGLISGRAYTAVNSVSYSATPTIDASLSNYHEVGDLTGNITTLTISNAAAGQTITIRFKQDGTGGYTVATPSGAKISGSVDTTASVVSHLTLTYSLADSRWEGYYSTVPV
;
A
#
# COMPACT_ATOMS: atom_id res chain seq x y z
N MET A 1 -29.38 -29.74 39.40
CA MET A 1 -28.99 -28.91 38.21
C MET A 1 -27.83 -29.66 37.57
N ALA A 2 -27.95 -30.05 36.30
CA ALA A 2 -27.05 -31.04 35.71
C ALA A 2 -25.55 -30.68 35.72
N PHE A 3 -25.17 -29.39 35.63
CA PHE A 3 -23.76 -28.97 35.70
C PHE A 3 -23.51 -28.04 36.89
N ASN A 4 -22.39 -28.23 37.58
CA ASN A 4 -22.04 -27.50 38.80
C ASN A 4 -21.42 -26.09 38.57
N GLY A 5 -21.53 -25.54 37.36
CA GLY A 5 -20.90 -24.27 36.99
C GLY A 5 -19.39 -24.34 36.70
N ALA A 6 -18.73 -25.47 36.99
CA ALA A 6 -17.33 -25.74 36.63
C ALA A 6 -17.20 -26.77 35.49
N GLY A 7 -18.29 -27.04 34.78
CA GLY A 7 -18.32 -28.00 33.66
C GLY A 7 -18.35 -29.47 34.09
N VAL A 8 -18.57 -29.78 35.38
CA VAL A 8 -18.77 -31.16 35.85
C VAL A 8 -20.25 -31.48 35.85
N PHE A 9 -20.63 -32.52 35.12
CA PHE A 9 -21.98 -33.07 35.16
C PHE A 9 -22.18 -33.85 36.47
N VAL A 10 -23.20 -33.49 37.24
CA VAL A 10 -23.53 -34.10 38.53
C VAL A 10 -24.99 -34.55 38.50
N ILE A 11 -25.21 -35.78 38.97
CA ILE A 11 -26.54 -36.32 39.21
C ILE A 11 -26.84 -36.13 40.70
N ASP A 12 -27.57 -35.06 41.01
CA ASP A 12 -27.86 -34.61 42.37
C ASP A 12 -29.33 -34.81 42.77
N SER A 13 -30.15 -35.42 41.91
CA SER A 13 -31.54 -35.72 42.21
C SER A 13 -31.72 -36.65 43.42
N THR A 14 -32.76 -36.37 44.20
CA THR A 14 -33.11 -37.12 45.40
C THR A 14 -33.28 -38.62 45.11
N GLY A 15 -32.60 -39.46 45.90
CA GLY A 15 -32.59 -40.92 45.74
C GLY A 15 -31.39 -41.48 44.99
N GLN A 16 -30.44 -40.63 44.60
CA GLN A 16 -29.11 -41.03 44.11
C GLN A 16 -28.03 -40.81 45.18
N PRO A 17 -26.97 -41.65 45.25
CA PRO A 17 -26.80 -42.90 44.48
C PRO A 17 -27.72 -44.01 45.00
N VAL A 18 -28.18 -44.86 44.09
CA VAL A 18 -28.92 -46.09 44.45
C VAL A 18 -27.98 -47.11 45.10
N VAL A 19 -28.50 -47.94 46.00
CA VAL A 19 -27.72 -48.97 46.72
C VAL A 19 -28.08 -50.38 46.24
N SER A 20 -27.08 -51.27 46.25
CA SER A 20 -27.27 -52.66 45.84
C SER A 20 -28.37 -53.35 46.65
N ALA A 21 -29.06 -54.30 46.02
CA ALA A 21 -30.14 -55.10 46.60
C ALA A 21 -31.34 -54.29 47.14
N THR A 22 -31.60 -53.09 46.62
CA THR A 22 -32.80 -52.30 46.94
C THR A 22 -33.64 -51.99 45.70
N THR A 23 -34.97 -51.94 45.86
CA THR A 23 -35.90 -51.57 44.78
C THR A 23 -35.82 -50.06 44.51
N ILE A 24 -35.61 -49.67 43.24
CA ILE A 24 -35.61 -48.28 42.80
C ILE A 24 -37.05 -47.85 42.50
N SER A 25 -37.50 -46.74 43.08
CA SER A 25 -38.83 -46.21 42.77
C SER A 25 -38.86 -45.55 41.39
N SER A 26 -40.02 -45.56 40.74
CA SER A 26 -40.23 -44.84 39.47
C SER A 26 -39.89 -43.35 39.59
N SER A 27 -40.14 -42.74 40.74
CA SER A 27 -39.79 -41.33 40.99
C SER A 27 -38.29 -41.07 40.92
N VAL A 28 -37.46 -41.93 41.53
CA VAL A 28 -36.00 -41.81 41.49
C VAL A 28 -35.48 -42.05 40.07
N PHE A 29 -36.06 -43.01 39.35
CA PHE A 29 -35.69 -43.25 37.95
C PHE A 29 -36.05 -42.08 37.04
N ASN A 30 -37.26 -41.52 37.16
CA ASN A 30 -37.71 -40.38 36.38
C ASN A 30 -36.89 -39.11 36.67
N ALA A 31 -36.44 -38.93 37.91
CA ALA A 31 -35.57 -37.81 38.26
C ALA A 31 -34.17 -37.97 37.62
N PHE A 32 -33.60 -39.18 37.67
CA PHE A 32 -32.35 -39.49 36.98
C PHE A 32 -32.44 -39.25 35.47
N THR A 33 -33.51 -39.70 34.80
CA THR A 33 -33.68 -39.48 33.36
C THR A 33 -33.84 -38.01 33.02
N ALA A 34 -34.50 -37.21 33.87
CA ALA A 34 -34.60 -35.76 33.71
C ALA A 34 -33.24 -35.05 33.86
N ASP A 35 -32.41 -35.46 34.83
CA ASP A 35 -31.05 -34.92 35.00
C ASP A 35 -30.18 -35.21 33.77
N VAL A 36 -30.22 -36.44 33.26
CA VAL A 36 -29.49 -36.85 32.05
C VAL A 36 -29.96 -36.05 30.83
N ALA A 37 -31.26 -35.91 30.64
CA ALA A 37 -31.81 -35.11 29.55
C ALA A 37 -31.32 -33.65 29.63
N THR A 38 -31.40 -33.05 30.82
CA THR A 38 -30.93 -31.68 31.05
C THR A 38 -29.44 -31.54 30.77
N GLY A 39 -28.61 -32.47 31.28
CA GLY A 39 -27.18 -32.45 31.05
C GLY A 39 -26.82 -32.52 29.58
N LEU A 40 -27.35 -33.51 28.86
CA LEU A 40 -27.08 -33.66 27.44
C LEU A 40 -27.55 -32.45 26.61
N SER A 41 -28.67 -31.82 26.98
CA SER A 41 -29.16 -30.59 26.33
C SER A 41 -28.30 -29.35 26.59
N THR A 42 -27.42 -29.38 27.59
CA THR A 42 -26.49 -28.27 27.86
C THR A 42 -25.08 -28.49 27.29
N CYS A 43 -24.81 -29.69 26.78
CA CYS A 43 -23.54 -30.02 26.11
C CYS A 43 -23.53 -29.48 24.66
N ILE A 44 -22.33 -29.26 24.11
CA ILE A 44 -22.18 -29.07 22.65
C ILE A 44 -22.22 -30.45 21.99
N THR A 45 -23.11 -30.64 21.02
CA THR A 45 -23.25 -31.90 20.29
C THR A 45 -22.40 -31.92 19.02
N LYS A 46 -21.92 -33.11 18.65
CA LYS A 46 -21.03 -33.29 17.47
C LYS A 46 -21.72 -33.00 16.13
N ASP A 47 -23.05 -33.07 16.10
CA ASP A 47 -23.89 -32.75 14.95
C ASP A 47 -24.28 -31.27 14.86
N GLY A 48 -23.82 -30.44 15.82
CA GLY A 48 -24.00 -28.98 15.78
C GLY A 48 -25.41 -28.49 16.08
N GLN A 49 -26.31 -29.34 16.60
CA GLN A 49 -27.70 -28.92 16.88
C GLN A 49 -27.83 -27.99 18.10
N GLN A 50 -26.87 -28.03 19.02
CA GLN A 50 -26.93 -27.21 20.23
C GLN A 50 -26.45 -25.77 19.97
N THR A 51 -27.26 -24.81 20.42
CA THR A 51 -26.92 -23.38 20.31
C THR A 51 -25.99 -22.97 21.43
N VAL A 52 -24.82 -22.46 21.07
CA VAL A 52 -23.88 -21.88 22.04
C VAL A 52 -24.38 -20.50 22.47
N THR A 53 -24.76 -20.35 23.74
CA THR A 53 -25.36 -19.12 24.31
C THR A 53 -24.37 -18.25 25.09
N ALA A 54 -23.13 -18.70 25.24
CA ALA A 54 -22.05 -17.99 25.92
C ALA A 54 -20.68 -18.27 25.27
N ASN A 55 -19.70 -17.40 25.51
CA ASN A 55 -18.33 -17.60 25.01
C ASN A 55 -17.72 -18.90 25.56
N ILE A 56 -17.00 -19.65 24.71
CA ILE A 56 -16.36 -20.92 25.08
C ILE A 56 -14.86 -20.71 25.31
N PRO A 57 -14.35 -20.79 26.55
CA PRO A 57 -12.92 -20.69 26.82
C PRO A 57 -12.20 -22.02 26.51
N PHE A 58 -11.30 -22.01 25.52
CA PHE A 58 -10.51 -23.21 25.14
C PHE A 58 -9.19 -23.37 25.90
N GLY A 59 -8.87 -22.53 26.88
CA GLY A 59 -7.71 -22.73 27.76
C GLY A 59 -6.34 -22.84 27.05
N GLY A 60 -6.20 -22.28 25.84
CA GLY A 60 -4.97 -22.37 25.02
C GLY A 60 -4.89 -23.60 24.10
N PHE A 61 -5.91 -24.47 24.08
CA PHE A 61 -5.99 -25.59 23.15
C PHE A 61 -6.31 -25.13 21.72
N LYS A 62 -5.87 -25.92 20.75
CA LYS A 62 -6.06 -25.66 19.31
C LYS A 62 -7.42 -26.15 18.83
N LEU A 63 -8.02 -25.43 17.89
CA LEU A 63 -9.15 -25.90 17.08
C LEU A 63 -8.60 -26.59 15.83
N THR A 64 -8.59 -27.93 15.83
CA THR A 64 -8.04 -28.74 14.73
C THR A 64 -9.15 -29.24 13.80
N GLY A 65 -8.85 -29.38 12.50
CA GLY A 65 -9.82 -29.90 11.52
C GLY A 65 -10.90 -28.90 11.09
N VAL A 66 -10.69 -27.61 11.38
CA VAL A 66 -11.54 -26.53 10.85
C VAL A 66 -11.31 -26.42 9.34
N GLY A 67 -12.40 -26.52 8.55
CA GLY A 67 -12.36 -26.38 7.10
C GLY A 67 -11.98 -24.96 6.65
N ALA A 68 -11.61 -24.81 5.37
CA ALA A 68 -11.39 -23.49 4.79
C ALA A 68 -12.69 -22.66 4.81
N ALA A 69 -12.58 -21.38 5.17
CA ALA A 69 -13.72 -20.47 5.21
C ALA A 69 -14.32 -20.27 3.81
N THR A 70 -15.63 -20.46 3.71
CA THR A 70 -16.43 -20.27 2.47
C THR A 70 -17.48 -19.17 2.62
N ALA A 71 -17.82 -18.80 3.86
CA ALA A 71 -18.64 -17.65 4.21
C ALA A 71 -17.90 -16.70 5.15
N ARG A 72 -18.35 -15.43 5.21
CA ARG A 72 -17.76 -14.41 6.10
C ARG A 72 -17.94 -14.69 7.59
N THR A 73 -18.85 -15.60 7.93
CA THR A 73 -19.18 -16.04 9.30
C THR A 73 -18.39 -17.28 9.74
N ASP A 74 -17.63 -17.88 8.82
CA ASP A 74 -16.84 -19.07 9.14
C ASP A 74 -15.60 -18.70 9.97
N ALA A 75 -15.12 -19.67 10.75
CA ALA A 75 -13.87 -19.50 11.47
C ALA A 75 -12.68 -19.40 10.51
N ALA A 76 -11.77 -18.45 10.77
CA ALA A 76 -10.51 -18.37 10.04
C ALA A 76 -9.54 -19.47 10.50
N THR A 77 -8.84 -20.08 9.56
CA THR A 77 -7.69 -20.95 9.82
C THR A 77 -6.39 -20.18 9.58
N LEU A 78 -5.27 -20.69 10.11
CA LEU A 78 -3.97 -20.08 9.80
C LEU A 78 -3.69 -20.10 8.29
N ALA A 79 -4.09 -21.16 7.59
CA ALA A 79 -3.95 -21.27 6.14
C ALA A 79 -4.73 -20.16 5.41
N SER A 80 -6.00 -19.94 5.75
CA SER A 80 -6.79 -18.88 5.11
C SER A 80 -6.22 -17.47 5.34
N ILE A 81 -5.57 -17.26 6.49
CA ILE A 81 -4.89 -15.99 6.80
C ILE A 81 -3.62 -15.85 5.96
N GLN A 82 -2.78 -16.89 5.89
CA GLN A 82 -1.53 -16.89 5.13
C GLN A 82 -1.77 -16.73 3.62
N ASP A 83 -2.79 -17.42 3.10
CA ASP A 83 -3.19 -17.35 1.69
C ASP A 83 -3.94 -16.05 1.36
N GLY A 84 -4.40 -15.32 2.39
CA GLY A 84 -5.13 -14.07 2.24
C GLY A 84 -6.54 -14.25 1.68
N THR A 85 -7.24 -15.32 2.06
CA THR A 85 -8.64 -15.60 1.68
C THR A 85 -9.52 -14.37 1.92
N GLY A 86 -10.36 -14.03 0.95
CA GLY A 86 -11.23 -12.84 0.99
C GLY A 86 -10.52 -11.48 0.79
N VAL A 87 -9.19 -11.42 0.90
CA VAL A 87 -8.39 -10.20 0.70
C VAL A 87 -7.72 -10.21 -0.67
N TYR A 88 -7.02 -11.30 -1.02
CA TYR A 88 -6.46 -11.46 -2.36
C TYR A 88 -7.53 -11.96 -3.33
N VAL A 89 -7.70 -11.24 -4.43
CA VAL A 89 -8.67 -11.55 -5.48
C VAL A 89 -7.90 -11.99 -6.73
N ALA A 90 -7.87 -13.30 -6.96
CA ALA A 90 -7.14 -13.90 -8.07
C ALA A 90 -7.77 -13.59 -9.44
N THR A 91 -9.10 -13.47 -9.48
CA THR A 91 -9.83 -13.20 -10.72
C THR A 91 -10.17 -11.72 -10.81
N VAL A 92 -9.44 -11.01 -11.66
CA VAL A 92 -9.69 -9.61 -11.99
C VAL A 92 -10.41 -9.55 -13.33
N GLY A 93 -11.59 -8.95 -13.37
CA GLY A 93 -12.34 -8.71 -14.59
C GLY A 93 -12.37 -7.24 -14.97
N GLY A 94 -13.03 -6.92 -16.08
CA GLY A 94 -13.18 -5.55 -16.58
C GLY A 94 -11.99 -5.06 -17.40
N THR A 95 -11.79 -3.74 -17.45
CA THR A 95 -10.67 -3.08 -18.14
C THR A 95 -9.69 -2.49 -17.13
N ALA A 96 -8.58 -1.92 -17.60
CA ALA A 96 -7.61 -1.26 -16.74
C ALA A 96 -8.18 -0.02 -16.00
N ASP A 97 -9.23 0.59 -16.54
CA ASP A 97 -9.89 1.79 -15.97
C ASP A 97 -11.23 1.47 -15.28
N VAL A 98 -11.82 0.29 -15.56
CA VAL A 98 -13.07 -0.18 -14.94
C VAL A 98 -12.86 -1.60 -14.45
N ILE A 99 -12.41 -1.71 -13.21
CA ILE A 99 -12.00 -2.97 -12.59
C ILE A 99 -13.22 -3.65 -11.95
N THR A 100 -13.30 -4.97 -12.07
CA THR A 100 -14.27 -5.77 -11.31
C THR A 100 -13.55 -6.84 -10.51
N LEU A 101 -13.93 -6.98 -9.23
CA LEU A 101 -13.32 -7.94 -8.30
C LEU A 101 -14.41 -8.82 -7.67
N THR A 102 -14.15 -10.11 -7.58
CA THR A 102 -15.06 -11.10 -6.97
C THR A 102 -14.33 -11.87 -5.87
N PRO A 103 -14.11 -11.24 -4.69
CA PRO A 103 -13.50 -11.93 -3.57
C PRO A 103 -14.34 -13.15 -3.16
N SER A 104 -13.67 -14.17 -2.65
CA SER A 104 -14.30 -15.33 -2.01
C SER A 104 -13.79 -15.44 -0.57
N PRO A 105 -14.68 -15.39 0.44
CA PRO A 105 -16.13 -15.19 0.34
C PRO A 105 -16.52 -13.80 -0.20
N ALA A 106 -17.65 -13.71 -0.90
CA ALA A 106 -18.14 -12.44 -1.42
C ALA A 106 -18.54 -11.49 -0.28
N ILE A 107 -18.30 -10.20 -0.48
CA ILE A 107 -18.81 -9.16 0.42
C ILE A 107 -20.26 -8.82 0.07
N THR A 108 -21.04 -8.45 1.08
CA THR A 108 -22.45 -8.05 0.93
C THR A 108 -22.64 -6.54 1.01
N ALA A 109 -21.63 -5.81 1.51
CA ALA A 109 -21.59 -4.36 1.57
C ALA A 109 -20.13 -3.91 1.64
N TYR A 110 -19.88 -2.69 1.17
CA TYR A 110 -18.63 -1.99 1.46
C TYR A 110 -18.63 -1.54 2.92
N THR A 111 -17.51 -1.76 3.61
CA THR A 111 -17.30 -1.34 4.99
C THR A 111 -15.94 -0.67 5.10
N ALA A 112 -15.86 0.47 5.77
CA ALA A 112 -14.60 1.20 5.94
C ALA A 112 -13.53 0.28 6.55
N GLY A 113 -12.30 0.37 6.03
CA GLY A 113 -11.17 -0.49 6.40
C GLY A 113 -11.11 -1.83 5.66
N GLN A 114 -12.09 -2.18 4.82
CA GLN A 114 -11.96 -3.36 3.95
C GLN A 114 -10.83 -3.14 2.93
N THR A 115 -9.88 -4.07 2.92
CA THR A 115 -8.74 -4.06 2.01
C THR A 115 -8.84 -5.21 1.02
N PHE A 116 -8.50 -4.94 -0.24
CA PHE A 116 -8.38 -5.95 -1.29
C PHE A 116 -7.03 -5.82 -2.00
N ARG A 117 -6.51 -6.96 -2.45
CA ARG A 117 -5.28 -7.03 -3.24
C ARG A 117 -5.54 -7.82 -4.51
N PHE A 118 -4.98 -7.38 -5.62
CA PHE A 118 -5.16 -8.03 -6.91
C PHE A 118 -3.99 -7.73 -7.85
N LEU A 119 -3.81 -8.57 -8.86
CA LEU A 119 -2.83 -8.32 -9.93
C LEU A 119 -3.50 -7.50 -11.05
N SER A 120 -2.97 -6.32 -11.37
CA SER A 120 -3.54 -5.49 -12.44
C SER A 120 -3.38 -6.14 -13.81
N SER A 121 -4.45 -6.16 -14.60
CA SER A 121 -4.46 -6.74 -15.96
C SER A 121 -3.87 -5.82 -17.02
N GLY A 122 -3.76 -4.52 -16.73
CA GLY A 122 -3.25 -3.50 -17.64
C GLY A 122 -2.91 -2.22 -16.89
N ALA A 123 -2.17 -1.33 -17.56
CA ALA A 123 -1.91 0.00 -17.02
C ALA A 123 -3.17 0.87 -17.23
N ASN A 124 -3.58 1.61 -16.21
CA ASN A 124 -4.72 2.52 -16.34
C ASN A 124 -4.36 3.71 -17.25
N THR A 125 -5.33 4.22 -17.99
CA THR A 125 -5.19 5.35 -18.93
C THR A 125 -5.87 6.62 -18.42
N THR A 126 -6.76 6.50 -17.45
CA THR A 126 -7.51 7.60 -16.84
C THR A 126 -7.83 7.27 -15.38
N ASN A 127 -8.78 8.01 -14.78
CA ASN A 127 -9.43 7.66 -13.53
C ASN A 127 -9.95 6.22 -13.54
N VAL A 128 -9.83 5.54 -12.39
CA VAL A 128 -10.16 4.11 -12.27
C VAL A 128 -11.32 3.93 -11.31
N THR A 129 -12.26 3.08 -11.69
CA THR A 129 -13.33 2.61 -10.81
C THR A 129 -13.16 1.13 -10.52
N VAL A 130 -13.70 0.67 -9.38
CA VAL A 130 -13.76 -0.73 -9.01
C VAL A 130 -15.15 -1.10 -8.52
N ASN A 131 -15.70 -2.20 -9.04
CA ASN A 131 -16.93 -2.81 -8.55
C ASN A 131 -16.60 -4.18 -7.94
N ILE A 132 -16.84 -4.32 -6.64
CA ILE A 132 -16.49 -5.53 -5.87
C ILE A 132 -17.79 -6.26 -5.52
N SER A 133 -17.85 -7.55 -5.85
CA SER A 133 -19.04 -8.39 -5.62
C SER A 133 -20.34 -7.77 -6.18
N ALA A 134 -20.24 -7.01 -7.27
CA ALA A 134 -21.36 -6.33 -7.93
C ALA A 134 -22.16 -5.34 -7.05
N LEU A 135 -21.56 -4.80 -5.98
CA LEU A 135 -22.20 -3.88 -5.04
C LEU A 135 -22.33 -2.43 -5.55
N GLY A 136 -21.74 -2.14 -6.71
CA GLY A 136 -21.73 -0.82 -7.34
C GLY A 136 -20.31 -0.26 -7.44
N ALA A 137 -20.02 0.43 -8.54
CA ALA A 137 -18.68 0.96 -8.78
C ALA A 137 -18.33 2.08 -7.78
N LYS A 138 -17.08 2.06 -7.32
CA LYS A 138 -16.46 3.09 -6.48
C LYS A 138 -15.18 3.57 -7.10
N ASP A 139 -14.86 4.84 -6.95
CA ASP A 139 -13.60 5.39 -7.44
C ASP A 139 -12.41 4.79 -6.66
N ILE A 140 -11.29 4.59 -7.36
CA ILE A 140 -9.98 4.41 -6.75
C ILE A 140 -9.27 5.75 -6.80
N THR A 141 -8.71 6.19 -5.67
CA THR A 141 -8.05 7.50 -5.53
C THR A 141 -6.73 7.39 -4.80
N LYS A 142 -5.86 8.38 -5.02
CA LYS A 142 -4.69 8.66 -4.18
C LYS A 142 -5.14 9.47 -2.97
N ASN A 143 -4.59 9.12 -1.80
CA ASN A 143 -4.73 9.90 -0.57
C ASN A 143 -6.19 10.22 -0.19
N GLY A 144 -7.16 9.39 -0.58
CA GLY A 144 -8.58 9.55 -0.23
C GLY A 144 -9.41 10.44 -1.15
N THR A 145 -8.81 11.34 -1.95
CA THR A 145 -9.60 12.32 -2.72
C THR A 145 -9.09 12.57 -4.14
N THR A 146 -7.82 12.30 -4.41
CA THR A 146 -7.21 12.66 -5.70
C THR A 146 -7.44 11.53 -6.69
N ALA A 147 -8.10 11.81 -7.83
CA ALA A 147 -8.30 10.81 -8.88
C ALA A 147 -6.96 10.23 -9.39
N LEU A 148 -6.98 8.97 -9.84
CA LEU A 148 -5.85 8.40 -10.56
C LEU A 148 -5.67 9.07 -11.92
N ALA A 149 -4.41 9.23 -12.32
CA ALA A 149 -3.94 9.61 -13.65
C ALA A 149 -3.37 8.37 -14.36
N ALA A 150 -3.16 8.49 -15.66
CA ALA A 150 -2.60 7.43 -16.49
C ALA A 150 -1.30 6.86 -15.89
N GLY A 151 -1.19 5.54 -15.80
CA GLY A 151 0.00 4.82 -15.33
C GLY A 151 0.15 4.70 -13.81
N ASP A 152 -0.76 5.24 -13.01
CA ASP A 152 -0.72 5.11 -11.54
C ASP A 152 -0.90 3.68 -11.04
N ILE A 153 -1.67 2.87 -11.78
CA ILE A 153 -1.70 1.41 -11.67
C ILE A 153 -0.94 0.88 -12.89
N PRO A 154 0.30 0.41 -12.74
CA PRO A 154 1.04 -0.22 -13.83
C PRO A 154 0.45 -1.60 -14.15
N SER A 155 0.70 -2.11 -15.36
CA SER A 155 0.30 -3.47 -15.76
C SER A 155 1.11 -4.54 -15.01
N GLY A 156 0.45 -5.64 -14.61
CA GLY A 156 1.10 -6.81 -14.01
C GLY A 156 1.65 -6.59 -12.61
N MET A 157 1.20 -5.53 -11.92
CA MET A 157 1.64 -5.22 -10.57
C MET A 157 0.62 -5.65 -9.53
N MET A 158 1.10 -6.06 -8.36
CA MET A 158 0.24 -6.30 -7.21
C MET A 158 -0.24 -4.95 -6.68
N VAL A 159 -1.55 -4.74 -6.71
CA VAL A 159 -2.22 -3.52 -6.27
C VAL A 159 -2.97 -3.80 -4.97
N GLY A 160 -2.82 -2.92 -3.97
CA GLY A 160 -3.66 -2.90 -2.78
C GLY A 160 -4.62 -1.72 -2.82
N ILE A 161 -5.87 -1.93 -2.41
CA ILE A 161 -6.85 -0.86 -2.23
C ILE A 161 -7.55 -1.01 -0.88
N THR A 162 -7.89 0.11 -0.22
CA THR A 162 -8.65 0.10 1.05
C THR A 162 -9.84 1.05 0.97
N TYR A 163 -11.03 0.59 1.34
CA TYR A 163 -12.23 1.42 1.37
C TYR A 163 -12.22 2.36 2.57
N ASP A 164 -12.44 3.66 2.36
CA ASP A 164 -12.44 4.68 3.41
C ASP A 164 -13.82 5.01 3.99
N GLY A 165 -14.88 4.42 3.42
CA GLY A 165 -16.27 4.72 3.76
C GLY A 165 -17.05 5.31 2.58
N THR A 166 -16.37 5.90 1.60
CA THR A 166 -16.96 6.50 0.39
C THR A 166 -16.38 5.91 -0.89
N GLN A 167 -15.06 5.78 -0.95
CA GLN A 167 -14.27 5.37 -2.11
C GLN A 167 -13.09 4.48 -1.70
N PHE A 168 -12.35 3.96 -2.67
CA PHE A 168 -11.14 3.19 -2.43
C PHE A 168 -9.90 4.07 -2.51
N ILE A 169 -8.99 3.88 -1.58
CA ILE A 169 -7.66 4.48 -1.57
C ILE A 169 -6.68 3.45 -2.10
N LEU A 170 -5.90 3.84 -3.10
CA LEU A 170 -4.78 3.06 -3.62
C LEU A 170 -3.66 2.99 -2.57
N ILE A 171 -3.27 1.78 -2.19
CA ILE A 171 -2.24 1.48 -1.20
C ILE A 171 -1.06 0.82 -1.93
N GLY A 172 0.12 1.41 -1.80
CA GLY A 172 1.38 0.75 -2.19
C GLY A 172 1.82 0.93 -3.65
N THR A 173 1.20 1.80 -4.46
CA THR A 173 1.76 2.22 -5.75
C THR A 173 2.60 3.47 -5.57
N ALA A 174 3.69 3.37 -4.80
CA ALA A 174 4.65 4.45 -4.72
C ALA A 174 5.51 4.45 -6.00
N THR A 175 4.96 4.91 -7.12
CA THR A 175 5.78 5.67 -8.06
C THR A 175 6.08 6.99 -7.35
N LEU A 176 7.31 7.12 -6.84
CA LEU A 176 7.79 8.33 -6.21
C LEU A 176 7.88 9.43 -7.28
N ASN A 177 6.78 10.12 -7.55
CA ASN A 177 6.70 11.14 -8.59
C ASN A 177 7.41 12.46 -8.21
N SER A 178 8.18 12.50 -7.12
CA SER A 178 9.34 13.38 -6.88
C SER A 178 9.94 13.10 -5.50
N ALA A 179 11.27 13.01 -5.43
CA ALA A 179 12.12 12.95 -4.23
C ALA A 179 11.70 11.94 -3.13
N GLY A 180 11.80 10.63 -3.41
CA GLY A 180 11.79 9.62 -2.34
C GLY A 180 13.19 9.05 -2.11
N LEU A 181 13.57 8.95 -0.83
CA LEU A 181 14.68 8.09 -0.42
C LEU A 181 14.35 6.64 -0.81
N ILE A 182 15.18 6.05 -1.65
CA ILE A 182 15.26 4.60 -1.82
C ILE A 182 16.20 4.12 -0.71
N SER A 183 15.82 3.07 0.04
CA SER A 183 16.68 2.47 1.06
C SER A 183 18.09 2.25 0.50
N GLY A 184 19.04 3.11 0.89
CA GLY A 184 20.30 3.31 0.17
C GLY A 184 20.77 4.77 0.13
N ARG A 185 20.33 5.56 -0.86
CA ARG A 185 20.83 6.93 -1.14
C ARG A 185 19.76 7.82 -1.77
N ALA A 186 19.86 9.14 -1.54
CA ALA A 186 19.16 10.14 -2.35
C ALA A 186 19.79 10.18 -3.75
N TYR A 187 19.06 9.74 -4.77
CA TYR A 187 19.50 9.73 -6.17
C TYR A 187 18.81 10.87 -6.93
N THR A 188 19.57 11.65 -7.69
CA THR A 188 19.05 12.65 -8.62
C THR A 188 19.25 12.12 -10.04
N ALA A 189 18.16 11.92 -10.79
CA ALA A 189 18.23 11.45 -12.17
C ALA A 189 18.90 12.50 -13.08
N VAL A 190 19.68 12.09 -14.08
CA VAL A 190 20.30 13.05 -15.01
C VAL A 190 19.27 13.54 -16.03
N ASN A 191 19.15 14.85 -16.21
CA ASN A 191 18.47 15.45 -17.35
C ASN A 191 19.50 15.89 -18.40
N SER A 192 19.53 15.22 -19.56
CA SER A 192 20.41 15.60 -20.66
C SER A 192 19.80 16.76 -21.46
N VAL A 193 20.56 17.83 -21.63
CA VAL A 193 20.19 19.02 -22.37
C VAL A 193 21.13 19.16 -23.57
N SER A 194 20.59 19.17 -24.78
CA SER A 194 21.42 19.40 -25.98
C SER A 194 22.11 20.76 -25.90
N TYR A 195 23.37 20.82 -26.32
CA TYR A 195 24.06 22.10 -26.47
C TYR A 195 23.30 23.01 -27.44
N SER A 196 23.19 24.27 -27.07
CA SER A 196 22.80 25.39 -27.94
C SER A 196 23.43 26.66 -27.40
N ALA A 197 23.42 27.76 -28.16
CA ALA A 197 23.90 29.06 -27.67
C ALA A 197 22.94 29.70 -26.64
N THR A 198 21.72 29.16 -26.50
CA THR A 198 20.63 29.69 -25.65
C THR A 198 19.83 28.56 -24.96
N PRO A 199 20.46 27.67 -24.18
CA PRO A 199 19.76 26.54 -23.58
C PRO A 199 18.79 27.00 -22.48
N THR A 200 17.72 26.24 -22.32
CA THR A 200 16.77 26.37 -21.20
C THR A 200 16.87 25.14 -20.32
N ILE A 201 17.06 25.37 -19.02
CA ILE A 201 17.09 24.35 -17.99
C ILE A 201 15.76 24.38 -17.25
N ASP A 202 14.98 23.32 -17.35
CA ASP A 202 13.75 23.17 -16.56
C ASP A 202 14.06 22.48 -15.23
N ALA A 203 14.11 23.28 -14.16
CA ALA A 203 14.45 22.80 -12.83
C ALA A 203 13.42 21.81 -12.26
N SER A 204 12.23 21.66 -12.86
CA SER A 204 11.26 20.65 -12.43
C SER A 204 11.60 19.23 -12.91
N LEU A 205 12.44 19.10 -13.94
CA LEU A 205 12.79 17.79 -14.53
C LEU A 205 13.87 17.06 -13.75
N SER A 206 14.78 17.79 -13.08
CA SER A 206 15.85 17.22 -12.25
C SER A 206 16.54 18.29 -11.38
N ASN A 207 17.32 17.85 -10.39
CA ASN A 207 18.33 18.68 -9.72
C ASN A 207 19.73 18.53 -10.34
N TYR A 208 19.90 17.72 -11.39
CA TYR A 208 21.18 17.50 -12.07
C TYR A 208 20.98 17.47 -13.59
N HIS A 209 21.55 18.45 -14.27
CA HIS A 209 21.44 18.65 -15.71
C HIS A 209 22.81 18.53 -16.36
N GLU A 210 22.90 17.80 -17.47
CA GLU A 210 24.12 17.73 -18.27
C GLU A 210 23.87 18.38 -19.61
N VAL A 211 24.53 19.52 -19.84
CA VAL A 211 24.55 20.13 -21.17
C VAL A 211 25.56 19.37 -22.02
N GLY A 212 25.21 19.08 -23.27
CA GLY A 212 26.14 18.51 -24.23
C GLY A 212 27.44 19.32 -24.32
N ASP A 213 28.53 18.68 -24.77
CA ASP A 213 29.85 19.32 -24.85
C ASP A 213 29.76 20.69 -25.55
N LEU A 214 30.35 21.70 -24.93
CA LEU A 214 30.39 23.06 -25.43
C LEU A 214 31.19 23.07 -26.73
N THR A 215 30.51 23.41 -27.82
CA THR A 215 31.10 23.61 -29.17
C THR A 215 31.10 25.09 -29.58
N GLY A 216 30.80 25.97 -28.62
CA GLY A 216 30.67 27.40 -28.77
C GLY A 216 30.22 28.08 -27.48
N ASN A 217 30.16 29.41 -27.48
CA ASN A 217 29.71 30.18 -26.33
C ASN A 217 28.20 29.99 -26.08
N ILE A 218 27.84 29.73 -24.82
CA ILE A 218 26.46 29.92 -24.35
C ILE A 218 26.27 31.41 -24.06
N THR A 219 25.52 32.08 -24.91
CA THR A 219 25.28 33.53 -24.83
C THR A 219 24.09 33.90 -23.94
N THR A 220 23.18 32.94 -23.68
CA THR A 220 22.06 33.10 -22.77
C THR A 220 21.79 31.76 -22.07
N LEU A 221 21.63 31.75 -20.76
CA LEU A 221 21.24 30.56 -20.01
C LEU A 221 19.94 30.87 -19.26
N THR A 222 18.86 30.18 -19.62
CA THR A 222 17.55 30.36 -18.96
C THR A 222 17.31 29.20 -18.01
N ILE A 223 16.83 29.48 -16.80
CA ILE A 223 16.37 28.46 -15.86
C ILE A 223 14.90 28.73 -15.55
N SER A 224 14.04 27.74 -15.78
CA SER A 224 12.59 27.82 -15.55
C SER A 224 12.14 26.91 -14.42
N ASN A 225 10.92 27.13 -13.93
CA ASN A 225 10.24 26.28 -12.94
C ASN A 225 11.02 26.07 -11.63
N ALA A 226 11.71 27.11 -11.17
CA ALA A 226 12.46 27.08 -9.92
C ALA A 226 11.54 26.90 -8.70
N ALA A 227 11.95 26.05 -7.75
CA ALA A 227 11.27 25.91 -6.47
C ALA A 227 12.10 26.51 -5.32
N ALA A 228 11.43 27.11 -4.32
CA ALA A 228 12.10 27.72 -3.17
C ALA A 228 12.99 26.71 -2.42
N GLY A 229 14.27 27.07 -2.20
CA GLY A 229 15.23 26.21 -1.53
C GLY A 229 15.75 25.04 -2.37
N GLN A 230 15.33 24.93 -3.63
CA GLN A 230 15.84 23.92 -4.55
C GLN A 230 17.31 24.20 -4.88
N THR A 231 18.14 23.17 -4.84
CA THR A 231 19.51 23.20 -5.35
C THR A 231 19.60 22.36 -6.60
N ILE A 232 20.08 22.95 -7.69
CA ILE A 232 20.38 22.26 -8.94
C ILE A 232 21.88 22.31 -9.24
N THR A 233 22.35 21.36 -10.03
CA THR A 233 23.69 21.36 -10.62
C THR A 233 23.58 21.23 -12.14
N ILE A 234 24.28 22.10 -12.87
CA ILE A 234 24.39 22.05 -14.32
C ILE A 234 25.84 21.75 -14.67
N ARG A 235 26.06 20.65 -15.38
CA ARG A 235 27.38 20.23 -15.86
C ARG A 235 27.62 20.78 -17.25
N PHE A 236 28.75 21.45 -17.42
CA PHE A 236 29.28 21.91 -18.69
C PHE A 236 30.63 21.25 -18.93
N LYS A 237 30.90 20.81 -20.16
CA LYS A 237 32.19 20.25 -20.55
C LYS A 237 32.68 20.97 -21.80
N GLN A 238 33.92 21.44 -21.81
CA GLN A 238 34.56 21.97 -23.02
C GLN A 238 34.78 20.85 -24.03
N ASP A 239 34.65 21.13 -25.33
CA ASP A 239 35.09 20.20 -26.38
C ASP A 239 36.65 20.09 -26.43
N GLY A 240 37.16 19.42 -27.47
CA GLY A 240 38.61 19.30 -27.69
C GLY A 240 39.35 20.61 -28.00
N THR A 241 38.63 21.70 -28.28
CA THR A 241 39.19 23.04 -28.56
C THR A 241 39.28 23.87 -27.28
N GLY A 242 38.21 23.87 -26.48
CA GLY A 242 38.07 24.79 -25.34
C GLY A 242 37.92 26.25 -25.76
N GLY A 243 37.98 27.16 -24.78
CA GLY A 243 37.88 28.60 -24.97
C GLY A 243 36.46 29.15 -24.86
N TYR A 244 35.45 28.31 -24.62
CA TYR A 244 34.06 28.76 -24.61
C TYR A 244 33.60 29.25 -23.25
N THR A 245 32.78 30.29 -23.27
CA THR A 245 32.20 30.91 -22.08
C THR A 245 30.72 30.56 -21.94
N VAL A 246 30.22 30.64 -20.72
CA VAL A 246 28.79 30.44 -20.40
C VAL A 246 28.26 31.68 -19.73
N ALA A 247 27.19 32.25 -20.30
CA ALA A 247 26.50 33.40 -19.74
C ALA A 247 25.88 33.06 -18.39
N THR A 248 25.99 33.99 -17.45
CA THR A 248 25.27 33.95 -16.18
C THR A 248 23.76 33.98 -16.45
N PRO A 249 22.95 33.09 -15.84
CA PRO A 249 21.51 33.20 -15.89
C PRO A 249 21.03 34.58 -15.43
N SER A 250 20.00 35.11 -16.08
CA SER A 250 19.49 36.45 -15.77
C SER A 250 19.13 36.58 -14.29
N GLY A 251 19.61 37.64 -13.64
CA GLY A 251 19.35 37.93 -12.22
C GLY A 251 20.08 37.04 -11.21
N ALA A 252 20.80 36.00 -11.65
CA ALA A 252 21.53 35.12 -10.76
C ALA A 252 22.78 35.78 -10.17
N LYS A 253 23.14 35.38 -8.94
CA LYS A 253 24.39 35.77 -8.28
C LYS A 253 25.31 34.56 -8.19
N ILE A 254 26.32 34.55 -9.06
CA ILE A 254 27.21 33.40 -9.24
C ILE A 254 28.65 33.86 -9.01
N SER A 255 29.42 33.06 -8.30
CA SER A 255 30.87 33.23 -8.18
C SER A 255 31.63 32.27 -9.11
N GLY A 256 32.75 32.73 -9.65
CA GLY A 256 33.54 31.98 -10.62
C GLY A 256 32.95 31.98 -12.03
N SER A 257 33.57 31.20 -12.91
CA SER A 257 33.16 31.01 -14.30
C SER A 257 33.42 29.57 -14.73
N VAL A 258 32.88 29.18 -15.88
CA VAL A 258 33.26 27.93 -16.55
C VAL A 258 34.78 27.93 -16.79
N ASP A 259 35.43 26.78 -16.60
CA ASP A 259 36.80 26.57 -17.03
C ASP A 259 36.84 26.48 -18.55
N THR A 260 37.73 27.25 -19.17
CA THR A 260 37.86 27.34 -20.62
C THR A 260 38.89 26.36 -21.19
N THR A 261 39.55 25.56 -20.36
CA THR A 261 40.55 24.59 -20.82
C THR A 261 39.87 23.46 -21.61
N ALA A 262 40.47 23.06 -22.73
CA ALA A 262 39.94 21.98 -23.57
C ALA A 262 39.63 20.70 -22.78
N SER A 263 38.50 20.06 -23.06
CA SER A 263 38.01 18.83 -22.43
C SER A 263 37.72 18.88 -20.93
N VAL A 264 37.85 20.04 -20.28
CA VAL A 264 37.60 20.21 -18.85
C VAL A 264 36.10 20.34 -18.55
N VAL A 265 35.71 19.84 -17.38
CA VAL A 265 34.34 19.87 -16.88
C VAL A 265 34.21 20.91 -15.77
N SER A 266 33.15 21.70 -15.82
CA SER A 266 32.73 22.61 -14.76
C SER A 266 31.31 22.29 -14.32
N HIS A 267 31.07 22.30 -13.02
CA HIS A 267 29.75 22.26 -12.43
C HIS A 267 29.34 23.66 -11.97
N LEU A 268 28.18 24.11 -12.44
CA LEU A 268 27.48 25.25 -11.88
C LEU A 268 26.45 24.74 -10.87
N THR A 269 26.67 24.97 -9.58
CA THR A 269 25.71 24.64 -8.52
C THR A 269 24.96 25.90 -8.11
N LEU A 270 23.64 25.83 -8.07
CA LEU A 270 22.74 26.96 -7.81
C LEU A 270 21.66 26.56 -6.82
N THR A 271 21.33 27.45 -5.89
CA THR A 271 20.16 27.35 -5.00
C THR A 271 19.21 28.52 -5.25
N TYR A 272 17.90 28.24 -5.34
CA TYR A 272 16.91 29.29 -5.58
C TYR A 272 16.44 29.91 -4.25
N SER A 273 16.71 31.20 -4.07
CA SER A 273 16.21 32.01 -2.97
C SER A 273 14.86 32.60 -3.34
N LEU A 274 13.80 32.23 -2.62
CA LEU A 274 12.49 32.85 -2.77
C LEU A 274 12.48 34.28 -2.21
N ALA A 275 13.26 34.54 -1.16
CA ALA A 275 13.33 35.87 -0.53
C ALA A 275 13.84 36.94 -1.49
N ASP A 276 14.83 36.59 -2.32
CA ASP A 276 15.43 37.49 -3.31
C ASP A 276 14.95 37.21 -4.75
N SER A 277 14.06 36.21 -4.93
CA SER A 277 13.54 35.75 -6.22
C SER A 277 14.65 35.49 -7.27
N ARG A 278 15.75 34.88 -6.86
CA ARG A 278 16.93 34.66 -7.71
C ARG A 278 17.66 33.36 -7.42
N TRP A 279 18.46 32.93 -8.39
CA TRP A 279 19.45 31.86 -8.21
C TRP A 279 20.75 32.40 -7.62
N GLU A 280 21.33 31.64 -6.69
CA GLU A 280 22.60 31.96 -6.02
C GLU A 280 23.53 30.75 -6.07
N GLY A 281 24.82 30.94 -6.33
CA GLY A 281 25.73 29.80 -6.35
C GLY A 281 27.13 30.08 -6.87
N TYR A 282 27.76 29.02 -7.39
CA TYR A 282 29.18 29.05 -7.75
C TYR A 282 29.52 28.00 -8.82
N TYR A 283 30.60 28.29 -9.56
CA TYR A 283 31.27 27.30 -10.39
C TYR A 283 32.31 26.51 -9.59
N SER A 284 32.41 25.22 -9.89
CA SER A 284 33.51 24.35 -9.46
C SER A 284 34.05 23.59 -10.66
N THR A 285 35.38 23.49 -10.77
CA THR A 285 36.05 22.74 -11.83
C THR A 285 36.32 21.33 -11.35
N VAL A 286 36.05 20.33 -12.19
CA VAL A 286 36.49 18.96 -11.94
C VAL A 286 37.98 18.87 -12.27
N PRO A 287 38.85 18.47 -11.33
CA PRO A 287 40.27 18.31 -11.60
C PRO A 287 40.48 17.31 -12.75
N VAL A 288 41.45 17.63 -13.62
CA VAL A 288 41.91 16.75 -14.71
C VAL A 288 42.79 15.62 -14.20
#